data_AF-A0A7Y2GQ48-F1
#
_entry.id   AF-A0A7Y2GQ48-F1
#
_cell.length_a   1.000
_cell.length_b   1.000
_cell.length_c   1.000
_cell.angle_alpha   90.00
_cell.angle_beta   90.00
_cell.angle_gamma   90.00
#
_symmetry.space_group_name_H-M   'P 1'
#
loop_
_entity.id
_entity.type
_entity.pdbx_description
1 polymer ?
#
loop_
_entity_poly.entity_id
_entity_poly.type
_entity_poly.pdbx_seq_one_letter_code
_entity_poly.pdbx_strand_id
1 'polypeptide(L)'
;PTEALVEKYTLADGTEFDWDNPAHAAAPYDNREARFYSTILYDGAPWKPRTDDVVKFDQFNEIQAGFYTFSDGTIVNGVDTRQGPVEDWNGSRTGYYFKKFVDPAIPASWPNNLQKIDAPYIRFSEILLNYVEASINTNDEGEAKAWLNRLRFRNGLPEVTESGSALLELYKRERDKELVNEDARLFDMKRWLEGPYSLDKQVQQVVVQGTQKPGTSVTPETYRKDTALFDYTYTPTNIVFENRIWQDHVYFMPIKQEEIDKDPSIIQNPGY
;
A
#
# COMPACT_ATOMS: atom_id res chain seq x y z
N PRO A 1 2.79 0.03 3.62
CA PRO A 1 2.37 -0.53 2.30
C PRO A 1 3.56 -1.06 1.49
N THR A 2 3.44 -2.21 0.84
CA THR A 2 4.45 -2.74 -0.10
C THR A 2 4.17 -2.24 -1.52
N GLU A 3 5.18 -2.15 -2.39
CA GLU A 3 4.95 -1.75 -3.79
C GLU A 3 3.95 -2.68 -4.50
N ALA A 4 4.02 -4.00 -4.27
CA ALA A 4 3.05 -4.96 -4.81
C ALA A 4 1.58 -4.73 -4.41
N LEU A 5 1.32 -3.91 -3.38
CA LEU A 5 -0.03 -3.44 -3.07
C LEU A 5 -0.31 -2.13 -3.80
N VAL A 6 0.66 -1.22 -3.80
CA VAL A 6 0.53 0.11 -4.39
C VAL A 6 0.30 0.05 -5.91
N GLU A 7 0.99 -0.83 -6.63
CA GLU A 7 0.81 -1.01 -8.08
C GLU A 7 -0.59 -1.50 -8.48
N LYS A 8 -1.32 -2.17 -7.57
CA LYS A 8 -2.67 -2.69 -7.85
C LYS A 8 -3.69 -1.58 -8.08
N TYR A 9 -3.49 -0.41 -7.49
CA TYR A 9 -4.37 0.74 -7.70
C TYR A 9 -4.27 1.20 -9.15
N THR A 10 -5.39 1.22 -9.85
CA THR A 10 -5.39 1.63 -11.26
C THR A 10 -5.16 3.13 -11.39
N LEU A 11 -5.00 3.60 -12.62
CA LEU A 11 -5.23 4.99 -12.95
C LEU A 11 -6.72 5.34 -12.77
N ALA A 12 -7.03 6.64 -12.73
CA ALA A 12 -8.38 7.16 -12.54
C ALA A 12 -9.33 6.74 -13.67
N ASP A 13 -8.81 6.50 -14.87
CA ASP A 13 -9.56 6.00 -16.02
C ASP A 13 -9.75 4.48 -16.01
N GLY A 14 -9.25 3.77 -14.99
CA GLY A 14 -9.34 2.32 -14.84
C GLY A 14 -8.20 1.54 -15.49
N THR A 15 -7.28 2.19 -16.21
CA THR A 15 -6.09 1.53 -16.78
C THR A 15 -5.18 0.99 -15.68
N GLU A 16 -4.62 -0.20 -15.87
CA GLU A 16 -3.66 -0.77 -14.92
C GLU A 16 -2.38 0.07 -14.88
N PHE A 17 -1.84 0.25 -13.68
CA PHE A 17 -0.51 0.85 -13.51
C PHE A 17 0.56 -0.16 -13.91
N ASP A 18 1.67 0.32 -14.49
CA ASP A 18 2.73 -0.53 -15.04
C ASP A 18 4.06 0.22 -14.99
N TRP A 19 5.07 -0.35 -14.32
CA TRP A 19 6.41 0.21 -14.23
C TRP A 19 7.20 0.16 -15.55
N ASP A 20 6.82 -0.72 -16.47
CA ASP A 20 7.45 -0.80 -17.80
C ASP A 20 6.89 0.28 -18.76
N ASN A 21 5.78 0.94 -18.39
CA ASN A 21 5.26 2.09 -19.10
C ASN A 21 6.03 3.37 -18.68
N PRO A 22 6.76 4.05 -19.59
CA PRO A 22 7.58 5.21 -19.24
C PRO A 22 6.79 6.39 -18.66
N ALA A 23 5.53 6.59 -19.08
CA ALA A 23 4.70 7.67 -18.55
C ALA A 23 4.28 7.39 -17.11
N HIS A 24 3.93 6.14 -16.81
CA HIS A 24 3.59 5.68 -15.46
C HIS A 24 4.81 5.78 -14.53
N ALA A 25 5.97 5.27 -14.97
CA ALA A 25 7.20 5.28 -14.19
C ALA A 25 7.73 6.70 -13.91
N ALA A 26 7.51 7.65 -14.83
CA ALA A 26 7.92 9.05 -14.65
C ALA A 26 7.07 9.80 -13.61
N ALA A 27 5.81 9.39 -13.40
CA ALA A 27 4.87 10.03 -12.50
C ALA A 27 3.96 9.00 -11.79
N PRO A 28 4.53 8.12 -10.96
CA PRO A 28 3.81 6.92 -10.48
C PRO A 28 2.65 7.22 -9.52
N TYR A 29 2.58 8.44 -9.00
CA TYR A 29 1.57 8.86 -8.03
C TYR A 29 0.50 9.76 -8.65
N ASP A 30 0.63 10.09 -9.93
CA ASP A 30 -0.30 10.97 -10.63
C ASP A 30 -1.45 10.16 -11.24
N ASN A 31 -2.62 10.81 -11.33
CA ASN A 31 -3.82 10.27 -11.97
C ASN A 31 -4.20 8.85 -11.50
N ARG A 32 -3.97 8.51 -10.23
CA ARG A 32 -4.38 7.23 -9.64
C ARG A 32 -5.86 7.26 -9.28
N GLU A 33 -6.46 6.10 -9.10
CA GLU A 33 -7.85 6.02 -8.63
C GLU A 33 -8.04 6.62 -7.23
N ALA A 34 -9.26 7.05 -6.88
CA ALA A 34 -9.54 7.77 -5.64
C ALA A 34 -9.07 7.02 -4.37
N ARG A 35 -9.14 5.69 -4.36
CA ARG A 35 -8.73 4.87 -3.21
C ARG A 35 -7.22 4.87 -2.95
N PHE A 36 -6.41 5.12 -3.97
CA PHE A 36 -4.96 5.28 -3.79
C PHE A 36 -4.69 6.46 -2.85
N TYR A 37 -5.27 7.63 -3.13
CA TYR A 37 -5.06 8.85 -2.35
C TYR A 37 -5.72 8.87 -0.96
N SER A 38 -6.68 7.97 -0.72
CA SER A 38 -7.27 7.77 0.61
C SER A 38 -6.57 6.67 1.42
N THR A 39 -5.78 5.80 0.77
CA THR A 39 -5.15 4.64 1.42
C THR A 39 -3.65 4.78 1.59
N ILE A 40 -2.97 5.37 0.61
CA ILE A 40 -1.51 5.41 0.50
C ILE A 40 -1.04 6.86 0.65
N LEU A 41 0.01 7.01 1.44
CA LEU A 41 0.87 8.18 1.47
C LEU A 41 2.19 7.84 0.78
N TYR A 42 2.71 8.81 0.04
CA TYR A 42 3.88 8.71 -0.83
C TYR A 42 4.67 10.03 -0.78
N ASP A 43 5.87 10.08 -1.38
CA ASP A 43 6.69 11.29 -1.40
C ASP A 43 5.96 12.50 -2.04
N GLY A 44 5.85 13.59 -1.30
CA GLY A 44 5.09 14.80 -1.63
C GLY A 44 3.59 14.74 -1.36
N ALA A 45 3.06 13.64 -0.82
CA ALA A 45 1.65 13.58 -0.46
C ALA A 45 1.34 14.59 0.65
N PRO A 46 0.37 15.51 0.48
CA PRO A 46 -0.03 16.41 1.55
C PRO A 46 -0.50 15.65 2.78
N TRP A 47 -0.04 16.10 3.95
CA TRP A 47 -0.33 15.50 5.22
C TRP A 47 -0.72 16.53 6.28
N LYS A 48 -1.00 16.04 7.49
CA LYS A 48 -1.38 16.90 8.61
C LYS A 48 -0.21 17.79 9.05
N PRO A 49 -0.47 18.88 9.79
CA PRO A 49 0.56 19.73 10.34
C PRO A 49 1.64 18.94 11.12
N ARG A 50 2.91 19.27 10.87
CA ARG A 50 4.02 18.73 11.66
C ARG A 50 3.94 19.23 13.11
N THR A 51 4.42 18.42 14.05
CA THR A 51 4.58 18.83 15.45
C THR A 51 5.71 19.84 15.57
N ASP A 52 5.69 20.67 16.62
CA ASP A 52 6.65 21.77 16.81
C ASP A 52 8.12 21.32 16.75
N ASP A 53 8.41 20.10 17.22
CA ASP A 53 9.75 19.50 17.20
C ASP A 53 10.20 19.06 15.79
N VAL A 54 9.28 18.89 14.85
CA VAL A 54 9.53 18.45 13.47
C VAL A 54 9.51 19.61 12.47
N VAL A 55 8.81 20.72 12.75
CA VAL A 55 8.68 21.88 11.84
C VAL A 55 10.04 22.46 11.40
N LYS A 56 11.08 22.34 12.24
CA LYS A 56 12.45 22.76 11.89
C LYS A 56 13.09 21.94 10.76
N PHE A 57 12.55 20.77 10.45
CA PHE A 57 13.01 19.88 9.38
C PHE A 57 12.06 19.86 8.18
N ASP A 58 10.75 20.00 8.40
CA ASP A 58 9.73 20.08 7.34
C ASP A 58 8.69 21.16 7.65
N GLN A 59 8.62 22.18 6.78
CA GLN A 59 7.69 23.32 6.90
C GLN A 59 6.48 23.19 5.96
N PHE A 60 6.37 22.10 5.21
CA PHE A 60 5.42 21.98 4.09
C PHE A 60 4.24 21.06 4.39
N ASN A 61 4.29 20.31 5.50
CA ASN A 61 3.25 19.37 5.92
C ASN A 61 2.97 18.34 4.83
N GLU A 62 4.01 17.77 4.26
CA GLU A 62 3.93 16.73 3.23
C GLU A 62 4.79 15.54 3.66
N ILE A 63 4.45 14.35 3.20
CA ILE A 63 5.32 13.18 3.40
C ILE A 63 6.58 13.35 2.55
N GLN A 64 7.74 13.23 3.17
CA GLN A 64 9.04 13.33 2.51
C GLN A 64 9.77 11.99 2.66
N ALA A 65 9.56 11.12 1.67
CA ALA A 65 10.11 9.77 1.61
C ALA A 65 11.21 9.62 0.53
N GLY A 66 11.59 10.72 -0.13
CA GLY A 66 12.64 10.75 -1.15
C GLY A 66 14.04 11.16 -0.65
N PHE A 67 15.00 11.06 -1.56
CA PHE A 67 16.40 11.41 -1.39
C PHE A 67 16.77 12.51 -2.38
N TYR A 68 17.18 13.69 -1.89
CA TYR A 68 17.36 14.89 -2.70
C TYR A 68 18.85 15.23 -2.83
N THR A 69 19.36 15.20 -4.05
CA THR A 69 20.75 15.57 -4.39
C THR A 69 20.79 16.98 -4.95
N PHE A 70 21.56 17.85 -4.31
CA PHE A 70 21.75 19.24 -4.70
C PHE A 70 22.91 19.40 -5.68
N SER A 71 22.96 20.57 -6.34
CA SER A 71 23.94 20.88 -7.39
C SER A 71 25.39 20.88 -6.88
N ASP A 72 25.60 21.12 -5.59
CA ASP A 72 26.89 21.07 -4.90
C ASP A 72 27.27 19.66 -4.43
N GLY A 73 26.43 18.66 -4.68
CA GLY A 73 26.59 17.27 -4.24
C GLY A 73 26.04 16.97 -2.85
N THR A 74 25.48 17.96 -2.15
CA THR A 74 24.81 17.73 -0.86
C THR A 74 23.62 16.80 -1.05
N ILE A 75 23.47 15.82 -0.15
CA ILE A 75 22.33 14.89 -0.14
C ILE A 75 21.50 15.16 1.11
N VAL A 76 20.21 15.38 0.92
CA VAL A 76 19.21 15.47 1.99
C VAL A 76 18.28 14.27 1.89
N ASN A 77 18.17 13.51 2.98
CA ASN A 77 17.22 12.42 3.08
C ASN A 77 15.91 12.96 3.66
N GLY A 78 14.78 12.65 3.01
CA GLY A 78 13.46 13.05 3.46
C GLY A 78 13.21 12.69 4.91
N VAL A 79 12.48 13.55 5.64
CA VAL A 79 12.27 13.40 7.08
C VAL A 79 11.53 12.12 7.47
N ASP A 80 10.73 11.55 6.57
CA ASP A 80 9.98 10.31 6.79
C ASP A 80 10.70 9.07 6.23
N THR A 81 11.98 9.18 5.88
CA THR A 81 12.83 8.05 5.50
C THR A 81 13.50 7.42 6.72
N ARG A 82 14.05 6.20 6.56
CA ARG A 82 14.89 5.57 7.58
C ARG A 82 16.31 6.15 7.70
N GLN A 83 16.56 7.25 6.99
CA GLN A 83 17.82 7.98 7.00
C GLN A 83 17.59 9.48 7.26
N GLY A 84 16.36 9.85 7.64
CA GLY A 84 15.97 11.21 7.98
C GLY A 84 16.39 11.58 9.41
N PRO A 85 16.25 12.85 9.81
CA PRO A 85 16.68 13.33 11.12
C PRO A 85 15.67 13.07 12.26
N VAL A 86 14.47 12.55 11.94
CA VAL A 86 13.37 12.32 12.91
C VAL A 86 13.12 10.83 13.04
N GLU A 87 13.37 10.27 14.22
CA GLU A 87 13.07 8.87 14.57
C GLU A 87 13.31 7.89 13.40
N ASP A 88 14.48 7.95 12.77
CA ASP A 88 14.85 7.20 11.58
C ASP A 88 14.60 5.67 11.70
N TRP A 89 14.75 5.14 12.91
CA TRP A 89 14.43 3.76 13.25
C TRP A 89 12.95 3.40 13.07
N ASN A 90 12.04 4.38 13.04
CA ASN A 90 10.59 4.27 12.82
C ASN A 90 10.16 4.67 11.39
N GLY A 91 11.08 5.16 10.56
CA GLY A 91 10.80 5.54 9.18
C GLY A 91 10.37 4.35 8.29
N SER A 92 9.66 4.64 7.20
CA SER A 92 9.15 3.64 6.26
C SER A 92 10.27 2.87 5.56
N ARG A 93 10.11 1.54 5.47
CA ARG A 93 11.01 0.66 4.71
C ARG A 93 10.74 0.65 3.20
N THR A 94 9.58 1.14 2.78
CA THR A 94 9.07 0.93 1.41
C THR A 94 8.92 2.22 0.62
N GLY A 95 9.15 3.38 1.22
CA GLY A 95 8.84 4.69 0.63
C GLY A 95 7.36 5.09 0.74
N TYR A 96 6.54 4.27 1.40
CA TYR A 96 5.10 4.49 1.56
C TYR A 96 4.64 4.43 3.01
N TYR A 97 3.57 5.16 3.31
CA TYR A 97 2.81 5.06 4.57
C TYR A 97 1.34 4.77 4.31
N PHE A 98 0.61 4.27 5.31
CA PHE A 98 -0.84 4.13 5.21
C PHE A 98 -1.54 5.41 5.70
N LYS A 99 -2.54 5.84 4.94
CA LYS A 99 -3.49 6.90 5.31
C LYS A 99 -4.81 6.35 5.84
N LYS A 100 -5.26 5.22 5.29
CA LYS A 100 -6.52 4.58 5.67
C LYS A 100 -6.51 4.32 7.17
N PHE A 101 -7.63 4.62 7.83
CA PHE A 101 -7.80 4.52 9.29
C PHE A 101 -7.01 5.53 10.12
N VAL A 102 -6.44 6.58 9.52
CA VAL A 102 -5.80 7.67 10.26
C VAL A 102 -6.62 8.95 10.08
N ASP A 103 -7.04 9.55 11.18
CA ASP A 103 -7.67 10.88 11.17
C ASP A 103 -6.57 11.96 11.16
N PRO A 104 -6.43 12.74 10.06
CA PRO A 104 -5.41 13.79 10.01
C PRO A 104 -5.72 14.98 10.95
N ALA A 105 -6.97 15.13 11.41
CA ALA A 105 -7.36 16.22 12.30
C ALA A 105 -6.95 15.97 13.76
N ILE A 106 -6.65 14.71 14.13
CA ILE A 106 -6.32 14.35 15.50
C ILE A 106 -4.79 14.14 15.61
N PRO A 107 -4.08 14.85 16.50
CA PRO A 107 -2.67 14.54 16.76
C PRO A 107 -2.57 13.14 17.38
N ALA A 108 -1.57 12.38 16.96
CA ALA A 108 -1.27 11.06 17.50
C ALA A 108 0.19 11.04 17.94
N SER A 109 0.46 10.68 19.19
CA SER A 109 1.82 10.57 19.73
C SER A 109 1.87 9.41 20.72
N TRP A 110 2.80 8.49 20.47
CA TRP A 110 3.06 7.37 21.37
C TRP A 110 3.81 7.85 22.62
N PRO A 111 3.55 7.28 23.82
CA PRO A 111 2.51 6.30 24.14
C PRO A 111 1.18 6.89 24.58
N ASN A 112 1.12 8.20 24.86
CA ASN A 112 0.07 8.78 25.70
C ASN A 112 -1.11 9.40 24.94
N ASN A 113 -0.97 9.65 23.64
CA ASN A 113 -1.98 10.35 22.84
C ASN A 113 -2.28 9.56 21.56
N LEU A 114 -2.84 8.36 21.71
CA LEU A 114 -3.19 7.49 20.60
C LEU A 114 -4.58 7.83 20.06
N GLN A 115 -4.74 7.79 18.73
CA GLN A 115 -6.06 7.86 18.13
C GLN A 115 -6.84 6.57 18.39
N LYS A 116 -8.13 6.72 18.71
CA LYS A 116 -9.07 5.60 18.74
C LYS A 116 -9.72 5.51 17.36
N ILE A 117 -9.55 4.36 16.72
CA ILE A 117 -10.10 4.11 15.40
C ILE A 117 -11.10 2.98 15.49
N ASP A 118 -12.28 3.19 14.91
CA ASP A 118 -13.28 2.15 14.75
C ASP A 118 -12.81 1.18 13.65
N ALA A 119 -12.28 0.02 14.07
CA ALA A 119 -11.88 -1.03 13.17
C ALA A 119 -13.13 -1.78 12.67
N PRO A 120 -13.45 -1.76 11.36
CA PRO A 120 -14.60 -2.48 10.84
C PRO A 120 -14.35 -3.99 10.93
N TYR A 121 -15.20 -4.70 11.68
CA TYR A 121 -15.19 -6.17 11.68
C TYR A 121 -15.98 -6.75 10.51
N ILE A 122 -17.02 -6.02 10.07
CA ILE A 122 -17.80 -6.31 8.87
C ILE A 122 -18.38 -4.99 8.35
N ARG A 123 -18.38 -4.79 7.03
CA ARG A 123 -19.02 -3.62 6.42
C ARG A 123 -19.66 -3.95 5.08
N PHE A 124 -20.55 -3.06 4.63
CA PHE A 124 -21.34 -3.29 3.43
C PHE A 124 -20.53 -3.66 2.18
N SER A 125 -19.36 -3.03 1.97
CA SER A 125 -18.52 -3.35 0.80
C SER A 125 -17.97 -4.78 0.82
N GLU A 126 -17.69 -5.33 2.00
CA GLU A 126 -17.27 -6.73 2.12
C GLU A 126 -18.42 -7.67 1.75
N ILE A 127 -19.64 -7.42 2.27
CA ILE A 127 -20.84 -8.19 1.93
C ILE A 127 -21.10 -8.16 0.41
N LEU A 128 -20.99 -6.97 -0.19
CA LEU A 128 -21.10 -6.79 -1.64
C LEU A 128 -20.06 -7.63 -2.39
N LEU A 129 -18.79 -7.56 -1.96
CA LEU A 129 -17.71 -8.31 -2.59
C LEU A 129 -17.85 -9.83 -2.39
N ASN A 130 -18.39 -10.29 -1.27
CA ASN A 130 -18.72 -11.70 -1.05
C ASN A 130 -19.81 -12.15 -2.04
N TYR A 131 -20.82 -11.32 -2.27
CA TYR A 131 -21.88 -11.61 -3.24
C TYR A 131 -21.36 -11.61 -4.68
N VAL A 132 -20.50 -10.65 -5.07
CA VAL A 132 -19.85 -10.65 -6.40
C VAL A 132 -19.08 -11.95 -6.64
N GLU A 133 -18.31 -12.42 -5.66
CA GLU A 133 -17.56 -13.68 -5.80
C GLU A 133 -18.49 -14.89 -5.95
N ALA A 134 -19.56 -14.94 -5.17
CA ALA A 134 -20.55 -16.00 -5.27
C ALA A 134 -21.17 -16.03 -6.67
N SER A 135 -21.58 -14.86 -7.20
CA SER A 135 -22.12 -14.73 -8.56
C SER A 135 -21.15 -15.20 -9.63
N ILE A 136 -19.85 -14.85 -9.54
CA ILE A 136 -18.82 -15.36 -10.45
C ILE A 136 -18.75 -16.89 -10.40
N ASN A 137 -18.74 -17.48 -9.21
CA ASN A 137 -18.64 -18.93 -9.03
C ASN A 137 -19.91 -19.70 -9.44
N THR A 138 -21.06 -19.02 -9.50
CA THR A 138 -22.31 -19.59 -10.03
C THR A 138 -22.53 -19.26 -11.51
N ASN A 139 -21.53 -18.69 -12.19
CA ASN A 139 -21.59 -18.26 -13.60
C ASN A 139 -22.64 -17.17 -13.92
N ASP A 140 -23.03 -16.36 -12.94
CA ASP A 140 -23.88 -15.19 -13.13
C ASP A 140 -23.02 -13.92 -13.24
N GLU A 141 -22.32 -13.79 -14.35
CA GLU A 141 -21.45 -12.62 -14.58
C GLU A 141 -22.23 -11.31 -14.69
N GLY A 142 -23.49 -11.36 -15.13
CA GLY A 142 -24.34 -10.18 -15.22
C GLY A 142 -24.56 -9.55 -13.85
N GLU A 143 -24.93 -10.38 -12.87
CA GLU A 143 -25.10 -9.96 -11.48
C GLU A 143 -23.76 -9.57 -10.84
N ALA A 144 -22.70 -10.35 -11.08
CA ALA A 144 -21.36 -10.03 -10.57
C ALA A 144 -20.89 -8.63 -11.02
N LYS A 145 -21.01 -8.33 -12.33
CA LYS A 145 -20.66 -7.02 -12.90
C LYS A 145 -21.55 -5.92 -12.34
N ALA A 146 -22.86 -6.16 -12.25
CA ALA A 146 -23.79 -5.16 -11.72
C ALA A 146 -23.41 -4.70 -10.30
N TRP A 147 -23.04 -5.63 -9.41
CA TRP A 147 -22.62 -5.29 -8.05
C TRP A 147 -21.19 -4.75 -7.98
N LEU A 148 -20.25 -5.31 -8.74
CA LEU A 148 -18.87 -4.80 -8.79
C LEU A 148 -18.83 -3.37 -9.34
N ASN A 149 -19.69 -3.04 -10.31
CA ASN A 149 -19.84 -1.69 -10.84
C ASN A 149 -20.33 -0.69 -9.78
N ARG A 150 -21.19 -1.09 -8.82
CA ARG A 150 -21.58 -0.20 -7.70
C ARG A 150 -20.38 0.20 -6.86
N LEU A 151 -19.46 -0.74 -6.61
CA LEU A 151 -18.20 -0.45 -5.93
C LEU A 151 -17.32 0.48 -6.77
N ARG A 152 -17.12 0.16 -8.06
CA ARG A 152 -16.24 0.92 -8.95
C ARG A 152 -16.73 2.34 -9.20
N PHE A 153 -18.02 2.54 -9.47
CA PHE A 153 -18.61 3.87 -9.68
C PHE A 153 -18.51 4.76 -8.44
N ARG A 154 -18.65 4.20 -7.22
CA ARG A 154 -18.41 4.95 -5.98
C ARG A 154 -16.99 5.52 -5.90
N ASN A 155 -16.02 4.85 -6.52
CA ASN A 155 -14.62 5.28 -6.56
C ASN A 155 -14.25 6.03 -7.87
N GLY A 156 -15.23 6.36 -8.71
CA GLY A 156 -15.03 7.08 -9.98
C GLY A 156 -14.42 6.24 -11.11
N LEU A 157 -14.42 4.92 -11.00
CA LEU A 157 -13.85 4.01 -12.00
C LEU A 157 -14.86 3.63 -13.09
N PRO A 158 -14.39 3.26 -14.31
CA PRO A 158 -15.27 2.86 -15.39
C PRO A 158 -15.93 1.51 -15.14
N GLU A 159 -16.94 1.23 -15.97
CA GLU A 159 -17.67 -0.02 -15.99
C GLU A 159 -16.74 -1.22 -16.25
N VAL A 160 -17.02 -2.34 -15.60
CA VAL A 160 -16.39 -3.63 -15.83
C VAL A 160 -16.80 -4.17 -17.20
N THR A 161 -15.81 -4.50 -18.03
CA THR A 161 -16.04 -5.10 -19.37
C THR A 161 -15.50 -6.54 -19.46
N GLU A 162 -14.64 -6.91 -18.52
CA GLU A 162 -13.96 -8.19 -18.39
C GLU A 162 -14.96 -9.34 -18.21
N SER A 163 -14.58 -10.55 -18.61
CA SER A 163 -15.39 -11.77 -18.47
C SER A 163 -14.51 -12.97 -18.14
N GLY A 164 -15.11 -14.07 -17.71
CA GLY A 164 -14.42 -15.31 -17.36
C GLY A 164 -13.32 -15.09 -16.33
N SER A 165 -12.14 -15.64 -16.60
CA SER A 165 -10.98 -15.51 -15.71
C SER A 165 -10.54 -14.05 -15.51
N ALA A 166 -10.69 -13.18 -16.51
CA ALA A 166 -10.33 -11.77 -16.38
C ALA A 166 -11.25 -11.03 -15.39
N LEU A 167 -12.55 -11.38 -15.35
CA LEU A 167 -13.48 -10.84 -14.36
C LEU A 167 -13.10 -11.28 -12.94
N LEU A 168 -12.70 -12.55 -12.77
CA LEU A 168 -12.24 -13.05 -11.47
C LEU A 168 -10.98 -12.33 -10.99
N GLU A 169 -10.00 -12.12 -11.85
CA GLU A 169 -8.77 -11.41 -11.48
C GLU A 169 -9.01 -9.93 -11.16
N LEU A 170 -9.88 -9.26 -11.93
CA LEU A 170 -10.32 -7.91 -11.61
C LEU A 170 -11.02 -7.88 -10.24
N TYR A 171 -11.92 -8.82 -9.97
CA TYR A 171 -12.62 -8.94 -8.69
C TYR A 171 -11.63 -9.10 -7.53
N LYS A 172 -10.66 -10.01 -7.64
CA LYS A 172 -9.65 -10.24 -6.59
C LYS A 172 -8.85 -8.97 -6.32
N ARG A 173 -8.47 -8.22 -7.37
CA ARG A 173 -7.78 -6.94 -7.25
C ARG A 173 -8.65 -5.87 -6.59
N GLU A 174 -9.92 -5.78 -6.95
CA GLU A 174 -10.89 -4.86 -6.31
C GLU A 174 -11.07 -5.18 -4.82
N ARG A 175 -11.18 -6.47 -4.47
CA ARG A 175 -11.28 -6.92 -3.08
C ARG A 175 -10.04 -6.53 -2.26
N ASP A 176 -8.85 -6.78 -2.81
CA ASP A 176 -7.59 -6.47 -2.13
C ASP A 176 -7.45 -4.97 -1.83
N LYS A 177 -7.69 -4.11 -2.83
CA LYS A 177 -7.63 -2.65 -2.68
C LYS A 177 -8.69 -2.10 -1.73
N GLU A 178 -9.91 -2.65 -1.79
CA GLU A 178 -11.01 -2.19 -0.97
C GLU A 178 -10.80 -2.52 0.50
N LEU A 179 -10.31 -3.73 0.81
CA LEU A 179 -10.20 -4.28 2.17
C LEU A 179 -8.78 -4.21 2.76
N VAL A 180 -7.90 -3.35 2.22
CA VAL A 180 -6.59 -3.08 2.82
C VAL A 180 -6.71 -2.71 4.30
N ASN A 181 -5.90 -3.34 5.15
CA ASN A 181 -5.89 -3.19 6.61
C ASN A 181 -7.21 -3.59 7.31
N GLU A 182 -8.01 -4.47 6.71
CA GLU A 182 -9.27 -4.99 7.28
C GLU A 182 -9.26 -6.52 7.37
N ASP A 183 -8.11 -7.11 7.74
CA ASP A 183 -7.93 -8.55 7.97
C ASP A 183 -8.38 -9.48 6.83
N ALA A 184 -8.53 -9.00 5.58
CA ALA A 184 -9.01 -9.82 4.47
C ALA A 184 -7.89 -10.59 3.73
N ARG A 185 -6.80 -9.90 3.38
CA ARG A 185 -5.81 -10.39 2.40
C ARG A 185 -5.20 -11.74 2.74
N LEU A 186 -4.88 -11.99 4.01
CA LEU A 186 -4.30 -13.26 4.44
C LEU A 186 -5.26 -14.43 4.19
N PHE A 187 -6.53 -14.29 4.56
CA PHE A 187 -7.52 -15.35 4.40
C PHE A 187 -7.96 -15.51 2.94
N ASP A 188 -8.08 -14.40 2.19
CA ASP A 188 -8.37 -14.42 0.76
C ASP A 188 -7.31 -15.19 -0.03
N MET A 189 -6.02 -14.87 0.21
CA MET A 189 -4.90 -15.59 -0.39
C MET A 189 -4.93 -17.09 -0.03
N LYS A 190 -5.23 -17.43 1.23
CA LYS A 190 -5.30 -18.83 1.68
C LYS A 190 -6.43 -19.61 1.00
N ARG A 191 -7.65 -19.05 0.98
CA ARG A 191 -8.84 -19.75 0.42
C ARG A 191 -8.81 -19.85 -1.10
N TRP A 192 -8.08 -18.96 -1.79
CA TRP A 192 -7.82 -19.07 -3.23
C TRP A 192 -6.62 -19.96 -3.56
N LEU A 193 -5.91 -20.50 -2.56
CA LEU A 193 -4.67 -21.26 -2.75
C LEU A 193 -3.58 -20.47 -3.50
N GLU A 194 -3.49 -19.17 -3.22
CA GLU A 194 -2.57 -18.24 -3.89
C GLU A 194 -1.36 -17.86 -3.05
N GLY A 195 -1.10 -18.59 -1.98
CA GLY A 195 0.02 -18.35 -1.07
C GLY A 195 1.37 -18.11 -1.77
N PRO A 196 1.80 -18.98 -2.70
CA PRO A 196 3.05 -18.81 -3.45
C PRO A 196 3.09 -17.51 -4.27
N TYR A 197 1.99 -17.12 -4.92
CA TYR A 197 1.94 -15.92 -5.75
C TYR A 197 2.09 -14.61 -4.96
N SER A 198 1.85 -14.67 -3.64
CA SER A 198 1.82 -13.50 -2.77
C SER A 198 3.04 -13.43 -1.84
N LEU A 199 3.43 -14.54 -1.18
CA LEU A 199 4.51 -14.54 -0.19
C LEU A 199 5.86 -15.09 -0.70
N ASP A 200 5.91 -15.67 -1.89
CA ASP A 200 7.17 -16.10 -2.53
C ASP A 200 7.83 -14.99 -3.36
N LYS A 201 7.43 -13.73 -3.12
CA LYS A 201 8.02 -12.55 -3.74
C LYS A 201 8.74 -11.72 -2.69
N GLN A 202 9.95 -11.30 -3.03
CA GLN A 202 10.69 -10.35 -2.20
C GLN A 202 9.88 -9.05 -2.10
N VAL A 203 9.81 -8.48 -0.89
CA VAL A 203 9.14 -7.19 -0.70
C VAL A 203 9.91 -6.14 -1.50
N GLN A 204 9.15 -5.26 -2.15
CA GLN A 204 9.67 -4.12 -2.88
C GLN A 204 9.34 -2.81 -2.17
N GLN A 205 10.32 -1.91 -2.19
CA GLN A 205 10.17 -0.48 -1.96
C GLN A 205 10.16 0.27 -3.28
N VAL A 206 9.79 1.54 -3.26
CA VAL A 206 10.15 2.49 -4.33
C VAL A 206 11.18 3.47 -3.78
N VAL A 207 12.36 3.48 -4.38
CA VAL A 207 13.38 4.49 -4.10
C VAL A 207 13.04 5.73 -4.92
N VAL A 208 12.76 6.84 -4.23
CA VAL A 208 12.48 8.13 -4.86
C VAL A 208 13.73 9.00 -4.77
N GLN A 209 14.30 9.38 -5.92
CA GLN A 209 15.47 10.27 -5.96
C GLN A 209 15.10 11.56 -6.69
N GLY A 210 15.37 12.71 -6.08
CA GLY A 210 15.27 14.02 -6.70
C GLY A 210 16.66 14.60 -6.94
N THR A 211 16.97 15.02 -8.16
CA THR A 211 18.21 15.74 -8.49
C THR A 211 17.88 17.19 -8.79
N GLN A 212 18.52 18.13 -8.10
CA GLN A 212 18.24 19.54 -8.25
C GLN A 212 18.49 19.99 -9.70
N LYS A 213 17.51 20.72 -10.25
CA LYS A 213 17.65 21.32 -11.57
C LYS A 213 18.63 22.49 -11.55
N PRO A 214 19.50 22.63 -12.57
CA PRO A 214 20.39 23.78 -12.69
C PRO A 214 19.64 25.11 -12.65
N GLY A 215 20.18 26.09 -11.91
CA GLY A 215 19.62 27.45 -11.85
C GLY A 215 18.43 27.63 -10.91
N THR A 216 18.02 26.60 -10.17
CA THR A 216 17.00 26.72 -9.13
C THR A 216 17.59 27.23 -7.81
N SER A 217 16.82 27.99 -7.03
CA SER A 217 17.27 28.59 -5.77
C SER A 217 16.93 27.75 -4.53
N VAL A 218 16.53 26.48 -4.70
CA VAL A 218 16.19 25.60 -3.57
C VAL A 218 17.45 25.26 -2.77
N THR A 219 17.32 25.27 -1.46
CA THR A 219 18.41 24.95 -0.52
C THR A 219 18.10 23.67 0.26
N PRO A 220 19.11 23.00 0.85
CA PRO A 220 18.90 21.88 1.76
C PRO A 220 17.92 22.17 2.90
N GLU A 221 17.80 23.41 3.37
CA GLU A 221 16.91 23.81 4.45
C GLU A 221 15.46 24.02 4.01
N THR A 222 15.24 24.20 2.70
CA THR A 222 13.93 24.50 2.11
C THR A 222 13.49 23.43 1.11
N TYR A 223 14.13 22.26 1.15
CA TYR A 223 13.83 21.18 0.22
C TYR A 223 12.41 20.65 0.45
N ARG A 224 11.78 20.22 -0.65
CA ARG A 224 10.47 19.58 -0.66
C ARG A 224 10.25 18.89 -2.00
N LYS A 225 9.22 18.06 -2.08
CA LYS A 225 8.79 17.47 -3.35
C LYS A 225 8.23 18.55 -4.29
N ASP A 226 9.00 18.88 -5.32
CA ASP A 226 8.61 19.83 -6.36
C ASP A 226 9.30 19.49 -7.70
N THR A 227 8.51 19.21 -8.75
CA THR A 227 9.00 18.85 -10.09
C THR A 227 9.52 20.05 -10.89
N ALA A 228 9.23 21.28 -10.47
CA ALA A 228 9.87 22.47 -11.03
C ALA A 228 11.30 22.65 -10.51
N LEU A 229 11.61 22.11 -9.32
CA LEU A 229 12.89 22.26 -8.63
C LEU A 229 13.84 21.07 -8.82
N PHE A 230 13.29 19.85 -8.95
CA PHE A 230 14.06 18.62 -9.07
C PHE A 230 13.59 17.76 -10.23
N ASP A 231 14.52 17.04 -10.86
CA ASP A 231 14.23 15.90 -11.73
C ASP A 231 14.14 14.63 -10.89
N TYR A 232 13.12 13.81 -11.10
CA TYR A 232 12.87 12.63 -10.27
C TYR A 232 13.07 11.32 -11.02
N THR A 233 13.62 10.35 -10.30
CA THR A 233 13.58 8.93 -10.66
C THR A 233 12.89 8.15 -9.55
N TYR A 234 12.09 7.17 -9.96
CA TYR A 234 11.40 6.25 -9.07
C TYR A 234 11.83 4.84 -9.46
N THR A 235 12.35 4.07 -8.51
CA THR A 235 12.90 2.75 -8.80
C THR A 235 12.37 1.70 -7.84
N PRO A 236 11.48 0.82 -8.30
CA PRO A 236 11.10 -0.38 -7.56
C PRO A 236 12.34 -1.20 -7.24
N THR A 237 12.56 -1.48 -5.96
CA THR A 237 13.77 -2.15 -5.48
C THR A 237 13.40 -3.22 -4.47
N ASN A 238 13.90 -4.44 -4.68
CA ASN A 238 13.77 -5.51 -3.69
C ASN A 238 14.51 -5.12 -2.40
N ILE A 239 13.82 -5.20 -1.26
CA ILE A 239 14.41 -4.92 0.05
C ILE A 239 14.67 -6.20 0.81
N VAL A 240 15.90 -6.43 1.22
CA VAL A 240 16.30 -7.59 2.04
C VAL A 240 16.17 -7.21 3.52
N PHE A 241 14.95 -7.21 4.04
CA PHE A 241 14.69 -7.09 5.48
C PHE A 241 13.96 -8.30 6.06
N GLU A 242 13.27 -9.07 5.21
CA GLU A 242 12.63 -10.33 5.52
C GLU A 242 12.94 -11.32 4.39
N ASN A 243 13.25 -12.57 4.74
CA ASN A 243 13.36 -13.68 3.80
C ASN A 243 12.01 -14.38 3.77
N ARG A 244 11.09 -13.86 2.95
CA ARG A 244 9.74 -14.43 2.82
C ARG A 244 9.81 -15.66 1.93
N ILE A 245 9.27 -16.76 2.42
CA ILE A 245 9.16 -18.03 1.71
C ILE A 245 7.76 -18.55 1.98
N TRP A 246 7.05 -18.95 0.91
CA TRP A 246 5.82 -19.69 1.09
C TRP A 246 6.12 -21.16 1.31
N GLN A 247 5.57 -21.73 2.38
CA GLN A 247 5.56 -23.18 2.62
C GLN A 247 4.10 -23.60 2.81
N ASP A 248 3.65 -24.66 2.15
CA ASP A 248 2.23 -25.01 2.11
C ASP A 248 1.62 -25.30 3.50
N HIS A 249 2.42 -25.68 4.49
CA HIS A 249 1.90 -25.80 5.86
C HIS A 249 1.32 -24.48 6.40
N VAL A 250 1.70 -23.32 5.85
CA VAL A 250 1.21 -21.99 6.25
C VAL A 250 -0.28 -21.81 5.93
N TYR A 251 -0.89 -22.66 5.07
CA TYR A 251 -2.36 -22.68 4.94
C TYR A 251 -3.04 -22.88 6.30
N PHE A 252 -2.44 -23.68 7.19
CA PHE A 252 -2.93 -23.95 8.54
C PHE A 252 -2.04 -23.31 9.60
N MET A 253 -2.61 -22.97 10.76
CA MET A 253 -1.82 -22.54 11.92
C MET A 253 -1.38 -23.76 12.71
N PRO A 254 -0.15 -23.81 13.26
CA PRO A 254 0.27 -24.93 14.09
C PRO A 254 -0.60 -25.01 15.35
N ILE A 255 -0.95 -26.23 15.74
CA ILE A 255 -1.49 -26.51 17.07
C ILE A 255 -0.30 -26.48 18.03
N LYS A 256 -0.42 -25.75 19.14
CA LYS A 256 0.64 -25.70 20.15
C LYS A 256 0.92 -27.11 20.68
N GLN A 257 2.20 -27.49 20.74
CA GLN A 257 2.63 -28.82 21.21
C GLN A 257 2.04 -29.16 22.58
N GLU A 258 1.97 -28.18 23.49
CA GLU A 258 1.39 -28.34 24.83
C GLU A 258 -0.09 -28.76 24.80
N GLU A 259 -0.87 -28.43 23.76
CA GLU A 259 -2.26 -28.90 23.65
C GLU A 259 -2.32 -30.35 23.18
N ILE A 260 -1.41 -30.77 22.29
CA ILE A 260 -1.28 -32.17 21.85
C ILE A 260 -0.79 -33.05 23.00
N ASP A 261 0.14 -32.55 23.82
CA ASP A 261 0.65 -33.29 24.98
C ASP A 261 -0.44 -33.52 26.05
N LYS A 262 -1.42 -32.63 26.16
CA LYS A 262 -2.59 -32.78 27.06
C LYS A 262 -3.60 -33.80 26.56
N ASP A 263 -3.82 -33.82 25.24
CA ASP A 263 -4.74 -34.75 24.59
C ASP A 263 -4.09 -35.34 23.32
N PRO A 264 -3.49 -36.53 23.42
CA PRO A 264 -2.83 -37.19 22.29
C PRO A 264 -3.78 -37.57 21.12
N SER A 265 -5.10 -37.40 21.27
CA SER A 265 -6.04 -37.55 20.16
C SER A 265 -6.04 -36.35 19.20
N ILE A 266 -5.47 -35.22 19.61
CA ILE A 266 -5.29 -34.04 18.77
C ILE A 266 -4.15 -34.31 17.78
N ILE A 267 -4.49 -34.36 16.50
CA ILE A 267 -3.53 -34.56 15.41
C ILE A 267 -3.08 -33.19 14.90
N GLN A 268 -1.76 -33.02 14.73
CA GLN A 268 -1.17 -31.79 14.21
C GLN A 268 -1.63 -31.49 12.77
N ASN A 269 -1.67 -30.20 12.42
CA ASN A 269 -1.89 -29.77 11.04
C ASN A 269 -0.73 -30.19 10.12
N PRO A 270 -0.97 -30.43 8.82
CA PRO A 270 0.05 -30.92 7.91
C PRO A 270 1.31 -30.04 7.87
N GLY A 271 2.48 -30.64 8.08
CA GLY A 271 3.79 -30.01 7.91
C GLY A 271 4.35 -29.25 9.12
N TYR A 272 3.74 -29.40 10.31
CA TYR A 272 4.25 -28.94 11.61
C TYR A 272 4.59 -30.09 12.55
#